data_AF-A0A8J4FAW5-F1
#
_entry.id   AF-A0A8J4FAW5-F1
#
_cell.length_a   1.000
_cell.length_b   1.000
_cell.length_c   1.000
_cell.angle_alpha   90.00
_cell.angle_beta   90.00
_cell.angle_gamma   90.00
#
_symmetry.space_group_name_H-M   'P 1'
#
loop_
_entity.id
_entity.type
_entity.pdbx_description
1 polymer ?
#
loop_
_entity_poly.entity_id
_entity_poly.type
_entity_poly.pdbx_seq_one_letter_code
_entity_poly.pdbx_strand_id
1 'polypeptide(L)'
;MHPQGIFSKGVVIQEILHNFGLYHGWKDGVEYNDFSTAMGRGNSCPSAPELWRLGWATPLAQLNSSSFPMATYINFNLSATYLGPKGVMIKIQPDWLGELYKMNMYLSLRVKTAGDRDLVEQFNGKLNIHELNKYIDNSIFPEGDPKVSFTGAYDPGSSVTFFNYKLHLLVGAFDSKNSTIIVTLCRFVTGLNECTADARLMPPSPRSPPPSQLNPPSPMPPSPWSPPFKPNSPTPLPALTSRNLALGKVAYVSSLRNRNSASDAVDGNLSTSSNSGGSDDPAKWFSVDLGGVWDIHRILVWPYQYCCWNYYENIEVRVGLRNISSVDDTYAIGDNQRVWKQNGSTPGNPDAPTNPFVINLQPAVTGRWVTVQNFNAYQYMYLYIAEIEVYGNTSTSPLPPSPPPRPPWPSPPPRPPPPPPTPPSPAPPAPRPPRPPTVGNLALGKVAYVSSLRNRYSASDPVDGNLLTSSNSGGSDDPAKWLSVDLGGVWDIHRILVWPYQYCCWYYNKNIEVRVGLRNISSVDDTYAIGNNQQVWKQNGSTPGNPDAPTDPFVINLQPAVTGRWVTVQNFNAYQYAYLYIAEIEVYGNTSRRP
;
A
#
# COMPACT_ATOMS: atom_id res chain seq x y z
N MET A 1 -39.11 14.56 -27.93
CA MET A 1 -37.96 14.61 -28.84
C MET A 1 -37.42 16.03 -28.82
N HIS A 2 -36.21 16.23 -28.27
CA HIS A 2 -35.55 17.53 -28.19
C HIS A 2 -34.75 17.76 -29.50
N PRO A 3 -34.62 19.00 -30.03
CA PRO A 3 -34.08 19.24 -31.37
C PRO A 3 -32.55 19.12 -31.49
N GLN A 4 -31.87 18.75 -30.41
CA GLN A 4 -30.42 18.52 -30.37
C GLN A 4 -30.22 17.10 -29.85
N GLY A 5 -30.03 16.14 -30.77
CA GLY A 5 -29.74 14.76 -30.42
C GLY A 5 -28.58 14.70 -29.41
N ILE A 6 -28.76 13.99 -28.31
CA ILE A 6 -27.72 13.78 -27.31
C ILE A 6 -26.66 12.88 -27.96
N PHE A 7 -25.55 13.46 -28.41
CA PHE A 7 -24.43 12.70 -29.00
C PHE A 7 -23.29 12.56 -27.97
N SER A 8 -23.57 11.94 -26.82
CA SER A 8 -22.47 11.40 -26.00
C SER A 8 -22.00 10.10 -26.66
N LYS A 9 -20.80 10.11 -27.24
CA LYS A 9 -20.21 8.95 -27.93
C LYS A 9 -20.19 7.70 -27.05
N GLY A 10 -19.85 7.85 -25.77
CA GLY A 10 -19.86 6.75 -24.78
C GLY A 10 -21.25 6.15 -24.62
N VAL A 11 -22.28 6.98 -24.45
CA VAL A 11 -23.68 6.51 -24.30
C VAL A 11 -24.16 5.78 -25.55
N VAL A 12 -23.90 6.31 -26.74
CA VAL A 12 -24.31 5.64 -27.99
C VAL A 12 -23.65 4.27 -28.12
N ILE A 13 -22.34 4.18 -27.82
CA ILE A 13 -21.61 2.91 -27.84
C ILE A 13 -22.15 1.95 -26.77
N GLN A 14 -22.38 2.42 -25.55
CA GLN A 14 -22.92 1.64 -24.43
C GLN A 14 -24.26 0.99 -24.80
N GLU A 15 -25.22 1.78 -25.30
CA GLU A 15 -26.55 1.28 -25.67
C GLU A 15 -26.49 0.27 -26.83
N ILE A 16 -25.57 0.47 -27.78
CA ILE A 16 -25.34 -0.52 -28.85
C ILE A 16 -24.81 -1.83 -28.25
N LEU A 17 -23.82 -1.75 -27.36
CA LEU A 17 -23.15 -2.90 -26.77
C LEU A 17 -24.05 -3.73 -25.83
N HIS A 18 -25.07 -3.12 -25.23
CA HIS A 18 -26.12 -3.86 -24.52
C HIS A 18 -26.84 -4.86 -25.43
N ASN A 19 -27.05 -4.56 -26.72
CA ASN A 19 -27.65 -5.50 -27.68
C ASN A 19 -26.75 -6.71 -27.98
N PHE A 20 -25.45 -6.62 -27.64
CA PHE A 20 -24.49 -7.70 -27.80
C PHE A 20 -24.18 -8.42 -26.47
N GLY A 21 -25.00 -8.20 -25.43
CA GLY A 21 -24.89 -8.91 -24.16
C GLY A 21 -23.74 -8.44 -23.26
N LEU A 22 -23.33 -7.17 -23.42
CA LEU A 22 -22.48 -6.49 -22.44
C LEU A 22 -23.32 -5.80 -21.36
N TYR A 23 -22.73 -5.69 -20.18
CA TYR A 23 -23.30 -5.10 -18.97
C TYR A 23 -22.46 -3.91 -18.52
N HIS A 24 -22.95 -3.16 -17.54
CA HIS A 24 -22.24 -1.98 -17.05
C HIS A 24 -20.88 -2.36 -16.45
N GLY A 25 -19.88 -1.50 -16.64
CA GLY A 25 -18.56 -1.63 -16.05
C GLY A 25 -18.57 -1.15 -14.59
N TRP A 26 -17.84 -1.84 -13.72
CA TRP A 26 -17.81 -1.60 -12.28
C TRP A 26 -16.43 -1.10 -11.83
N LYS A 27 -16.39 -0.41 -10.70
CA LYS A 27 -15.14 -0.13 -9.95
C LYS A 27 -15.50 0.00 -8.47
N ASP A 28 -14.73 -0.65 -7.60
CA ASP A 28 -14.93 -0.60 -6.14
C ASP A 28 -16.34 -1.01 -5.68
N GLY A 29 -16.95 -1.97 -6.38
CA GLY A 29 -18.32 -2.42 -6.11
C GLY A 29 -19.42 -1.44 -6.53
N VAL A 30 -19.07 -0.38 -7.27
CA VAL A 30 -20.02 0.61 -7.80
C VAL A 30 -20.19 0.45 -9.30
N GLU A 31 -21.45 0.30 -9.72
CA GLU A 31 -21.86 0.21 -11.12
C GLU A 31 -21.57 1.52 -11.87
N TYR A 32 -21.21 1.42 -13.15
CA TYR A 32 -20.79 2.52 -14.03
C TYR A 32 -19.50 3.25 -13.65
N ASN A 33 -18.86 2.92 -12.52
CA ASN A 33 -17.72 3.66 -12.00
C ASN A 33 -16.39 3.35 -12.72
N ASP A 34 -16.44 2.53 -13.78
CA ASP A 34 -15.30 2.31 -14.68
C ASP A 34 -15.24 3.40 -15.77
N PHE A 35 -14.23 4.25 -15.75
CA PHE A 35 -14.03 5.29 -16.77
C PHE A 35 -13.15 4.82 -17.96
N SER A 36 -12.66 3.59 -17.93
CA SER A 36 -11.74 3.03 -18.92
C SER A 36 -12.43 2.41 -20.14
N THR A 37 -13.76 2.36 -20.15
CA THR A 37 -14.59 1.75 -21.20
C THR A 37 -15.91 2.50 -21.34
N ALA A 38 -16.52 2.42 -22.53
CA ALA A 38 -17.88 2.88 -22.78
C ALA A 38 -18.96 2.13 -21.98
N MET A 39 -18.67 0.94 -21.44
CA MET A 39 -19.63 0.23 -20.58
C MET A 39 -19.74 0.81 -19.17
N GLY A 40 -18.81 1.67 -18.76
CA GLY A 40 -18.97 2.50 -17.57
C GLY A 40 -19.21 3.97 -17.95
N ARG A 41 -18.49 4.91 -17.36
CA ARG A 41 -18.61 6.36 -17.67
C ARG A 41 -17.56 6.86 -18.67
N GLY A 42 -16.79 5.96 -19.27
CA GLY A 42 -15.77 6.29 -20.25
C GLY A 42 -16.33 6.59 -21.65
N ASN A 43 -15.50 7.20 -22.51
CA ASN A 43 -15.81 7.44 -23.93
C ASN A 43 -14.87 6.67 -24.88
N SER A 44 -14.30 5.58 -24.39
CA SER A 44 -13.24 4.80 -25.06
C SER A 44 -13.75 3.42 -25.51
N CYS A 45 -12.92 2.65 -26.21
CA CYS A 45 -13.29 1.31 -26.64
C CYS A 45 -13.59 0.37 -25.46
N PRO A 46 -14.29 -0.75 -25.72
CA PRO A 46 -14.55 -1.76 -24.70
C PRO A 46 -13.26 -2.23 -24.01
N SER A 47 -13.37 -2.59 -22.73
CA SER A 47 -12.28 -3.17 -21.96
C SER A 47 -11.88 -4.54 -22.50
N ALA A 48 -10.71 -5.06 -22.10
CA ALA A 48 -10.26 -6.38 -22.53
C ALA A 48 -11.27 -7.52 -22.31
N PRO A 49 -11.90 -7.68 -21.12
CA PRO A 49 -12.90 -8.73 -20.94
C PRO A 49 -14.16 -8.52 -21.78
N GLU A 50 -14.55 -7.28 -22.06
CA GLU A 50 -15.67 -6.96 -22.96
C GLU A 50 -15.32 -7.30 -24.42
N LEU A 51 -14.13 -6.93 -24.90
CA LEU A 51 -13.64 -7.31 -26.22
C LEU A 51 -13.56 -8.82 -26.41
N TRP A 52 -13.14 -9.54 -25.36
CA TRP A 52 -13.14 -11.01 -25.35
C TRP A 52 -14.56 -11.57 -25.46
N ARG A 53 -15.50 -11.06 -24.65
CA ARG A 53 -16.89 -11.53 -24.65
C ARG A 53 -17.62 -11.26 -25.97
N LEU A 54 -17.30 -10.16 -26.64
CA LEU A 54 -17.81 -9.85 -27.98
C LEU A 54 -17.18 -10.71 -29.08
N GLY A 55 -16.10 -11.44 -28.78
CA GLY A 55 -15.29 -12.13 -29.79
C GLY A 55 -14.51 -11.17 -30.71
N TRP A 56 -14.38 -9.90 -30.31
CA TRP A 56 -13.70 -8.87 -31.11
C TRP A 56 -12.19 -8.87 -30.92
N ALA A 57 -11.70 -9.41 -29.81
CA ALA A 57 -10.27 -9.59 -29.60
C ALA A 57 -9.96 -10.92 -28.89
N THR A 58 -8.71 -11.37 -29.03
CA THR A 58 -8.21 -12.64 -28.50
C THR A 58 -7.01 -12.42 -27.57
N PRO A 59 -6.85 -13.26 -26.54
CA PRO A 59 -5.73 -13.17 -25.63
C PRO A 59 -4.43 -13.63 -26.29
N LEU A 60 -3.34 -12.95 -25.94
CA LEU A 60 -1.96 -13.36 -26.22
C LEU A 60 -1.63 -14.66 -25.49
N ALA A 61 -2.12 -14.76 -24.25
CA ALA A 61 -1.98 -15.92 -23.40
C ALA A 61 -3.20 -16.08 -22.50
N GLN A 62 -3.61 -17.34 -22.30
CA GLN A 62 -4.55 -17.73 -21.26
C GLN A 62 -3.77 -18.52 -20.22
N LEU A 63 -3.71 -18.01 -18.99
CA LEU A 63 -2.87 -18.53 -17.92
C LEU A 63 -3.72 -19.22 -16.86
N ASN A 64 -3.37 -20.45 -16.52
CA ASN A 64 -3.95 -21.25 -15.45
C ASN A 64 -2.88 -22.19 -14.88
N SER A 65 -3.24 -23.04 -13.94
CA SER A 65 -2.29 -23.92 -13.26
C SER A 65 -1.51 -24.85 -14.19
N SER A 66 -2.07 -25.21 -15.34
CA SER A 66 -1.45 -26.08 -16.34
C SER A 66 -0.50 -25.35 -17.30
N SER A 67 -0.75 -24.06 -17.56
CA SER A 67 -0.04 -23.26 -18.57
C SER A 67 0.91 -22.22 -17.96
N PHE A 68 0.79 -21.94 -16.68
CA PHE A 68 1.59 -20.96 -15.97
C PHE A 68 2.36 -21.64 -14.83
N PRO A 69 3.67 -21.94 -14.93
CA PRO A 69 4.44 -22.55 -13.84
C PRO A 69 4.48 -21.69 -12.56
N MET A 70 4.65 -22.35 -11.42
CA MET A 70 4.83 -21.66 -10.13
C MET A 70 6.26 -21.13 -9.99
N ALA A 71 6.42 -20.08 -9.17
CA ALA A 71 7.69 -19.56 -8.69
C ALA A 71 8.67 -19.10 -9.80
N THR A 72 8.16 -18.89 -11.01
CA THR A 72 8.96 -18.59 -12.19
C THR A 72 8.37 -17.38 -12.91
N TYR A 73 9.22 -16.40 -13.23
CA TYR A 73 8.82 -15.25 -14.04
C TYR A 73 8.67 -15.62 -15.51
N ILE A 74 7.56 -15.18 -16.12
CA ILE A 74 7.32 -15.29 -17.56
C ILE A 74 7.05 -13.91 -18.14
N ASN A 75 7.69 -13.62 -19.26
CA ASN A 75 7.56 -12.35 -19.96
C ASN A 75 6.58 -12.46 -21.12
N PHE A 76 5.69 -11.48 -21.24
CA PHE A 76 4.73 -11.34 -22.33
C PHE A 76 4.94 -9.99 -23.01
N ASN A 77 5.13 -9.97 -24.32
CA ASN A 77 5.16 -8.72 -25.09
C ASN A 77 3.73 -8.35 -25.48
N LEU A 78 3.08 -7.51 -24.68
CA LEU A 78 1.68 -7.18 -24.80
C LEU A 78 1.50 -5.94 -25.69
N SER A 79 0.71 -6.08 -26.75
CA SER A 79 0.39 -5.00 -27.69
C SER A 79 -0.84 -4.22 -27.23
N ALA A 80 -0.89 -2.93 -27.55
CA ALA A 80 -2.04 -2.09 -27.26
C ALA A 80 -3.29 -2.57 -28.00
N THR A 81 -4.45 -2.46 -27.35
CA THR A 81 -5.73 -2.98 -27.86
C THR A 81 -6.15 -2.40 -29.21
N TYR A 82 -5.75 -1.16 -29.51
CA TYR A 82 -6.13 -0.50 -30.77
C TYR A 82 -5.37 -1.03 -32.01
N LEU A 83 -4.26 -1.77 -31.82
CA LEU A 83 -3.43 -2.26 -32.92
C LEU A 83 -4.06 -3.40 -33.71
N GLY A 84 -5.01 -4.12 -33.11
CA GLY A 84 -5.76 -5.17 -33.78
C GLY A 84 -6.39 -6.18 -32.83
N PRO A 85 -7.12 -7.17 -33.37
CA PRO A 85 -7.91 -8.10 -32.58
C PRO A 85 -7.10 -9.30 -32.03
N LYS A 86 -5.83 -9.48 -32.43
CA LYS A 86 -5.05 -10.67 -32.11
C LYS A 86 -4.03 -10.39 -31.01
N GLY A 87 -4.10 -11.14 -29.92
CA GLY A 87 -3.04 -11.16 -28.90
C GLY A 87 -2.88 -9.85 -28.11
N VAL A 88 -3.98 -9.16 -27.80
CA VAL A 88 -3.95 -7.82 -27.18
C VAL A 88 -4.34 -7.78 -25.70
N MET A 89 -4.46 -8.97 -25.09
CA MET A 89 -4.74 -9.09 -23.66
C MET A 89 -4.12 -10.37 -23.09
N ILE A 90 -3.92 -10.44 -21.78
CA ILE A 90 -3.60 -11.69 -21.07
C ILE A 90 -4.79 -12.02 -20.19
N LYS A 91 -5.36 -13.22 -20.34
CA LYS A 91 -6.42 -13.72 -19.46
C LYS A 91 -5.79 -14.64 -18.42
N ILE A 92 -6.09 -14.41 -17.15
CA ILE A 92 -5.58 -15.21 -16.03
C ILE A 92 -6.77 -15.84 -15.31
N GLN A 93 -6.76 -17.16 -15.26
CA GLN A 93 -7.70 -18.03 -14.54
C GLN A 93 -6.95 -18.63 -13.35
N PRO A 94 -7.00 -18.01 -12.16
CA PRO A 94 -6.23 -18.43 -10.99
C PRO A 94 -6.83 -19.66 -10.30
N ASP A 95 -7.01 -20.74 -11.05
CA ASP A 95 -7.50 -22.05 -10.59
C ASP A 95 -6.63 -22.68 -9.48
N TRP A 96 -5.37 -22.26 -9.38
CA TRP A 96 -4.45 -22.62 -8.30
C TRP A 96 -4.87 -22.11 -6.91
N LEU A 97 -5.87 -21.22 -6.84
CA LEU A 97 -6.49 -20.82 -5.58
C LEU A 97 -7.54 -21.83 -5.09
N GLY A 98 -7.86 -22.86 -5.88
CA GLY A 98 -8.83 -23.88 -5.52
C GLY A 98 -10.22 -23.29 -5.27
N GLU A 99 -10.78 -23.52 -4.08
CA GLU A 99 -12.11 -23.03 -3.70
C GLU A 99 -12.20 -21.50 -3.59
N LEU A 100 -11.07 -20.83 -3.33
CA LEU A 100 -10.95 -19.37 -3.21
C LEU A 100 -10.95 -18.67 -4.57
N TYR A 101 -10.75 -19.38 -5.67
CA TYR A 101 -10.85 -18.82 -7.01
C TYR A 101 -12.30 -18.37 -7.26
N LYS A 102 -12.55 -17.06 -7.38
CA LYS A 102 -13.87 -16.50 -7.73
C LYS A 102 -13.84 -15.61 -8.96
N MET A 103 -12.70 -15.00 -9.27
CA MET A 103 -12.56 -14.01 -10.33
C MET A 103 -11.43 -14.36 -11.30
N ASN A 104 -11.65 -14.06 -12.59
CA ASN A 104 -10.61 -14.01 -13.61
C ASN A 104 -10.01 -12.62 -13.69
N MET A 105 -8.75 -12.51 -14.11
CA MET A 105 -8.11 -11.23 -14.38
C MET A 105 -7.82 -11.07 -15.87
N TYR A 106 -7.95 -9.85 -16.38
CA TYR A 106 -7.60 -9.46 -17.73
C TYR A 106 -6.62 -8.30 -17.68
N LEU A 107 -5.47 -8.47 -18.31
CA LEU A 107 -4.43 -7.45 -18.41
C LEU A 107 -4.38 -6.95 -19.85
N SER A 108 -4.44 -5.64 -20.04
CA SER A 108 -4.39 -5.02 -21.38
C SER A 108 -3.63 -3.71 -21.37
N LEU A 109 -2.87 -3.44 -22.43
CA LEU A 109 -2.26 -2.14 -22.66
C LEU A 109 -3.28 -1.25 -23.39
N ARG A 110 -3.62 -0.10 -22.80
CA ARG A 110 -4.51 0.88 -23.43
C ARG A 110 -3.73 2.13 -23.79
N VAL A 111 -3.98 2.68 -24.98
CA VAL A 111 -3.25 3.85 -25.50
C VAL A 111 -4.25 4.78 -26.16
N LYS A 112 -4.14 6.07 -25.86
CA LYS A 112 -5.06 7.12 -26.26
C LYS A 112 -4.89 7.50 -27.73
N THR A 113 -5.32 6.61 -28.60
CA THR A 113 -5.28 6.78 -30.05
C THR A 113 -6.34 5.91 -30.72
N ALA A 114 -6.60 6.14 -32.01
CA ALA A 114 -7.60 5.42 -32.79
C ALA A 114 -8.96 5.32 -32.06
N GLY A 115 -9.48 4.10 -31.81
CA GLY A 115 -10.75 3.90 -31.09
C GLY A 115 -10.74 4.44 -29.65
N ASP A 116 -9.56 4.48 -29.03
CA ASP A 116 -9.29 4.99 -27.70
C ASP A 116 -8.87 6.48 -27.70
N ARG A 117 -9.12 7.24 -28.77
CA ARG A 117 -8.76 8.68 -28.83
C ARG A 117 -9.25 9.50 -27.63
N ASP A 118 -10.40 9.12 -27.05
CA ASP A 118 -11.02 9.81 -25.93
C ASP A 118 -10.77 9.08 -24.58
N LEU A 119 -9.78 8.17 -24.54
CA LEU A 119 -9.34 7.49 -23.33
C LEU A 119 -8.75 8.50 -22.33
N VAL A 120 -9.19 8.41 -21.07
CA VAL A 120 -8.72 9.29 -19.98
C VAL A 120 -7.24 9.03 -19.73
N GLU A 121 -6.48 10.08 -19.45
CA GLU A 121 -5.02 10.02 -19.32
C GLU A 121 -4.54 9.02 -18.26
N GLN A 122 -5.32 8.82 -17.21
CA GLN A 122 -5.05 7.85 -16.15
C GLN A 122 -4.91 6.39 -16.66
N PHE A 123 -5.41 6.09 -17.86
CA PHE A 123 -5.38 4.78 -18.50
C PHE A 123 -4.41 4.70 -19.69
N ASN A 124 -3.90 5.85 -20.15
CA ASN A 124 -3.14 5.96 -21.40
C ASN A 124 -1.69 5.51 -21.23
N GLY A 125 -1.23 4.59 -22.07
CA GLY A 125 0.12 4.04 -22.02
C GLY A 125 0.37 3.14 -20.81
N LYS A 126 -0.69 2.70 -20.13
CA LYS A 126 -0.65 1.92 -18.90
C LYS A 126 -1.18 0.51 -19.09
N LEU A 127 -0.76 -0.38 -18.20
CA LEU A 127 -1.33 -1.71 -18.09
C LEU A 127 -2.61 -1.63 -17.25
N ASN A 128 -3.76 -1.77 -17.91
CA ASN A 128 -5.07 -1.77 -17.27
C ASN A 128 -5.48 -3.19 -16.92
N ILE A 129 -6.02 -3.34 -15.71
CA ILE A 129 -6.46 -4.61 -15.16
C ILE A 129 -7.93 -4.55 -14.80
N HIS A 130 -8.65 -5.57 -15.26
CA HIS A 130 -10.04 -5.82 -14.94
C HIS A 130 -10.20 -7.22 -14.35
N GLU A 131 -11.15 -7.37 -13.43
CA GLU A 131 -11.57 -8.65 -12.88
C GLU A 131 -13.04 -8.91 -13.14
N LEU A 132 -13.44 -10.19 -13.23
CA LEU A 132 -14.84 -10.58 -13.38
C LEU A 132 -15.10 -12.01 -12.92
N ASN A 133 -16.37 -12.30 -12.65
CA ASN A 133 -16.82 -13.56 -12.07
C ASN A 133 -16.51 -14.77 -12.97
N LYS A 134 -15.79 -15.75 -12.41
CA LYS A 134 -15.38 -16.96 -13.13
C LYS A 134 -16.54 -17.82 -13.63
N TYR A 135 -17.66 -17.85 -12.91
CA TYR A 135 -18.80 -18.73 -13.24
C TYR A 135 -19.48 -18.30 -14.54
N ILE A 136 -19.36 -17.03 -14.88
CA ILE A 136 -19.89 -16.46 -16.11
C ILE A 136 -18.78 -16.47 -17.17
N ASP A 137 -17.59 -15.97 -16.84
CA ASP A 137 -16.50 -15.78 -17.82
C ASP A 137 -15.80 -17.07 -18.31
N ASN A 138 -15.98 -18.19 -17.59
CA ASN A 138 -15.50 -19.50 -18.03
C ASN A 138 -16.57 -20.30 -18.79
N SER A 139 -17.80 -19.80 -18.86
CA SER A 139 -18.91 -20.48 -19.54
C SER A 139 -18.95 -20.08 -21.02
N ILE A 140 -19.24 -21.07 -21.88
CA ILE A 140 -19.57 -20.84 -23.30
C ILE A 140 -21.06 -20.48 -23.49
N PHE A 141 -21.89 -20.62 -22.45
CA PHE A 141 -23.29 -20.18 -22.39
C PHE A 141 -23.48 -19.26 -21.17
N PRO A 142 -22.88 -18.05 -21.16
CA PRO A 142 -22.92 -17.18 -20.01
C PRO A 142 -24.30 -16.51 -19.86
N GLU A 143 -24.98 -16.76 -18.75
CA GLU A 143 -26.17 -15.99 -18.34
C GLU A 143 -25.82 -15.09 -17.15
N GLY A 144 -26.27 -13.83 -17.20
CA GLY A 144 -26.09 -12.85 -16.13
C GLY A 144 -24.89 -11.91 -16.31
N ASP A 145 -24.88 -10.88 -15.46
CA ASP A 145 -23.84 -9.84 -15.42
C ASP A 145 -22.53 -10.42 -14.86
N PRO A 146 -21.45 -10.50 -15.65
CA PRO A 146 -20.14 -10.95 -15.17
C PRO A 146 -19.53 -10.02 -14.10
N LYS A 147 -20.07 -8.80 -13.94
CA LYS A 147 -19.54 -7.70 -13.14
C LYS A 147 -18.08 -7.42 -13.48
N VAL A 148 -17.84 -7.01 -14.73
CA VAL A 148 -16.52 -6.54 -15.17
C VAL A 148 -16.13 -5.34 -14.31
N SER A 149 -15.14 -5.53 -13.45
CA SER A 149 -14.70 -4.54 -12.48
C SER A 149 -13.27 -4.10 -12.78
N PHE A 150 -13.06 -2.80 -12.96
CA PHE A 150 -11.73 -2.23 -13.09
C PHE A 150 -11.01 -2.25 -11.74
N THR A 151 -9.79 -2.80 -11.71
CA THR A 151 -9.01 -2.95 -10.47
C THR A 151 -7.80 -2.03 -10.43
N GLY A 152 -7.31 -1.54 -11.57
CA GLY A 152 -6.18 -0.62 -11.59
C GLY A 152 -5.57 -0.38 -12.96
N ALA A 153 -4.86 0.75 -13.08
CA ALA A 153 -4.00 1.08 -14.21
C ALA A 153 -2.59 1.30 -13.68
N TYR A 154 -1.62 0.55 -14.19
CA TYR A 154 -0.27 0.53 -13.66
C TYR A 154 0.71 1.12 -14.66
N ASP A 155 1.53 2.06 -14.18
CA ASP A 155 2.53 2.75 -14.99
C ASP A 155 3.66 1.81 -15.42
N PRO A 156 4.30 2.09 -16.57
CA PRO A 156 5.56 1.44 -16.93
C PRO A 156 6.59 1.52 -15.80
N GLY A 157 7.22 0.40 -15.47
CA GLY A 157 8.15 0.26 -14.33
C GLY A 157 7.52 -0.17 -13.02
N SER A 158 6.19 -0.30 -12.93
CA SER A 158 5.51 -0.71 -11.69
C SER A 158 5.85 -2.15 -11.29
N SER A 159 5.92 -2.39 -9.97
CA SER A 159 5.97 -3.72 -9.36
C SER A 159 4.79 -3.85 -8.41
N VAL A 160 3.93 -4.85 -8.64
CA VAL A 160 2.63 -4.98 -7.99
C VAL A 160 2.42 -6.41 -7.56
N THR A 161 2.01 -6.61 -6.31
CA THR A 161 1.68 -7.93 -5.78
C THR A 161 0.20 -8.02 -5.46
N PHE A 162 -0.47 -8.97 -6.10
CA PHE A 162 -1.85 -9.33 -5.83
C PHE A 162 -1.88 -10.58 -4.94
N PHE A 163 -1.85 -10.38 -3.62
CA PHE A 163 -1.79 -11.48 -2.66
C PHE A 163 -3.03 -12.37 -2.70
N ASN A 164 -4.22 -11.78 -2.92
CA ASN A 164 -5.48 -12.49 -3.13
C ASN A 164 -5.45 -13.42 -4.37
N TYR A 165 -4.63 -13.08 -5.37
CA TYR A 165 -4.43 -13.88 -6.58
C TYR A 165 -3.17 -14.75 -6.54
N LYS A 166 -2.35 -14.61 -5.48
CA LYS A 166 -0.99 -15.14 -5.36
C LYS A 166 -0.14 -14.86 -6.61
N LEU A 167 -0.23 -13.63 -7.10
CA LEU A 167 0.36 -13.20 -8.36
C LEU A 167 1.24 -11.97 -8.14
N HIS A 168 2.43 -11.97 -8.71
CA HIS A 168 3.27 -10.80 -8.82
C HIS A 168 3.40 -10.37 -10.28
N LEU A 169 3.39 -9.06 -10.48
CA LEU A 169 3.38 -8.39 -11.76
C LEU A 169 4.50 -7.34 -11.78
N LEU A 170 5.32 -7.37 -12.82
CA LEU A 170 6.22 -6.29 -13.18
C LEU A 170 5.81 -5.74 -14.54
N VAL A 171 5.69 -4.42 -14.60
CA VAL A 171 5.33 -3.70 -15.81
C VAL A 171 6.62 -3.13 -16.41
N GLY A 172 6.97 -3.56 -17.60
CA GLY A 172 8.14 -3.08 -18.33
C GLY A 172 7.97 -1.65 -18.87
N ALA A 173 8.99 -1.13 -19.53
CA ALA A 173 8.91 0.17 -20.20
C ALA A 173 7.88 0.13 -21.36
N PHE A 174 7.13 1.21 -21.53
CA PHE A 174 6.22 1.39 -22.67
C PHE A 174 7.02 1.79 -23.92
N ASP A 175 6.93 0.99 -24.96
CA ASP A 175 7.47 1.31 -26.29
C ASP A 175 6.42 2.08 -27.08
N SER A 176 6.55 3.41 -27.11
CA SER A 176 5.61 4.28 -27.82
C SER A 176 5.64 4.12 -29.34
N LYS A 177 6.74 3.60 -29.92
CA LYS A 177 6.85 3.40 -31.37
C LYS A 177 6.03 2.20 -31.83
N ASN A 178 6.11 1.11 -31.07
CA ASN A 178 5.38 -0.13 -31.38
C ASN A 178 4.06 -0.24 -30.62
N SER A 179 3.79 0.67 -29.66
CA SER A 179 2.66 0.60 -28.73
C SER A 179 2.57 -0.75 -28.02
N THR A 180 3.70 -1.18 -27.45
CA THR A 180 3.85 -2.45 -26.73
C THR A 180 4.43 -2.25 -25.33
N ILE A 181 4.15 -3.18 -24.41
CA ILE A 181 4.74 -3.23 -23.08
C ILE A 181 5.12 -4.67 -22.73
N ILE A 182 6.26 -4.86 -22.07
CA ILE A 182 6.62 -6.17 -21.52
C ILE A 182 5.89 -6.32 -20.18
N VAL A 183 5.09 -7.37 -20.04
CA VAL A 183 4.43 -7.75 -18.79
C VAL A 183 5.12 -8.99 -18.26
N THR A 184 5.69 -8.91 -17.07
CA THR A 184 6.36 -10.05 -16.43
C THR A 184 5.53 -10.54 -15.25
N LEU A 185 5.12 -11.80 -15.28
CA LEU A 185 4.22 -12.41 -14.30
C LEU A 185 4.91 -13.55 -13.57
N CYS A 186 4.66 -13.68 -12.27
CA CYS A 186 4.99 -14.87 -11.49
C CYS A 186 3.83 -15.22 -10.54
N ARG A 187 3.38 -16.48 -10.53
CA ARG A 187 2.51 -16.98 -9.46
C ARG A 187 3.32 -17.63 -8.34
N PHE A 188 2.92 -17.43 -7.10
CA PHE A 188 3.57 -17.97 -5.90
C PHE A 188 2.57 -18.70 -5.00
N VAL A 189 3.05 -19.38 -3.95
CA VAL A 189 2.20 -20.12 -3.01
C VAL A 189 2.13 -19.41 -1.65
N THR A 190 3.27 -19.02 -1.09
CA THR A 190 3.38 -18.40 0.24
C THR A 190 3.82 -16.95 0.17
N GLY A 191 4.70 -16.59 -0.77
CA GLY A 191 5.15 -15.21 -0.88
C GLY A 191 5.98 -14.91 -2.11
N LEU A 192 6.18 -13.61 -2.34
CA LEU A 192 6.95 -13.07 -3.48
C LEU A 192 8.40 -13.58 -3.53
N ASN A 193 8.97 -13.96 -2.39
CA ASN A 193 10.31 -14.53 -2.26
C ASN A 193 10.51 -15.85 -3.03
N GLU A 194 9.42 -16.55 -3.39
CA GLU A 194 9.48 -17.75 -4.22
C GLU A 194 9.76 -17.44 -5.70
N CYS A 195 9.43 -16.23 -6.17
CA CYS A 195 9.58 -15.86 -7.57
C CYS A 195 11.06 -15.71 -7.92
N THR A 196 11.64 -16.75 -8.50
CA THR A 196 13.03 -16.75 -8.92
C THR A 196 13.15 -16.15 -10.31
N ALA A 197 14.12 -15.25 -10.49
CA ALA A 197 14.55 -14.87 -11.82
C ALA A 197 15.28 -16.08 -12.44
N ASP A 198 14.81 -16.56 -13.60
CA ASP A 198 15.56 -17.58 -14.34
C ASP A 198 16.93 -17.01 -14.73
N ALA A 199 17.97 -17.46 -14.03
CA ALA A 199 19.36 -17.02 -14.23
C ALA A 199 19.89 -17.33 -15.64
N ARG A 200 19.15 -18.08 -16.47
CA ARG A 200 19.50 -18.34 -17.88
C ARG A 200 19.13 -17.20 -18.84
N LEU A 201 18.38 -16.19 -18.39
CA LEU A 201 17.91 -15.08 -19.23
C LEU A 201 18.42 -13.70 -18.78
N MET A 202 19.24 -13.61 -17.73
CA MET A 202 19.90 -12.37 -17.32
C MET A 202 21.33 -12.30 -17.87
N PRO A 203 21.75 -11.20 -18.53
CA PRO A 203 23.15 -10.98 -18.86
C PRO A 203 23.98 -10.84 -17.56
N PRO A 204 25.22 -11.34 -17.52
CA PRO A 204 26.03 -11.33 -16.30
C PRO A 204 26.40 -9.91 -15.88
N SER A 205 26.28 -9.61 -14.58
CA SER A 205 26.78 -8.36 -13.99
C SER A 205 28.30 -8.23 -14.18
N PRO A 206 28.82 -7.03 -14.49
CA PRO A 206 30.25 -6.80 -14.60
C PRO A 206 30.95 -7.05 -13.26
N ARG A 207 32.01 -7.87 -13.26
CA ARG A 207 32.93 -8.00 -12.12
C ARG A 207 33.59 -6.66 -11.85
N SER A 208 33.61 -6.26 -10.57
CA SER A 208 34.38 -5.13 -10.07
C SER A 208 35.90 -5.34 -10.32
N PRO A 209 36.66 -4.31 -10.74
CA PRO A 209 38.11 -4.40 -10.86
C PRO A 209 38.79 -4.42 -9.48
N PRO A 210 40.00 -5.01 -9.35
CA PRO A 210 40.73 -5.04 -8.10
C PRO A 210 41.37 -3.68 -7.75
N PRO A 211 41.66 -3.42 -6.48
CA PRO A 211 42.16 -2.11 -6.04
C PRO A 211 43.61 -1.91 -6.46
N SER A 212 43.87 -0.81 -7.17
CA SER A 212 45.23 -0.38 -7.52
C SER A 212 45.78 0.52 -6.41
N GLN A 213 46.97 0.18 -5.92
CA GLN A 213 47.73 0.95 -4.93
C GLN A 213 48.11 2.33 -5.49
N LEU A 214 47.97 3.39 -4.67
CA LEU A 214 48.55 4.70 -4.95
C LEU A 214 49.37 5.19 -3.75
N ASN A 215 50.59 5.61 -4.06
CA ASN A 215 51.66 6.05 -3.15
C ASN A 215 51.35 7.39 -2.45
N PRO A 216 52.01 7.69 -1.31
CA PRO A 216 51.78 8.93 -0.55
C PRO A 216 52.48 10.15 -1.17
N PRO A 217 51.94 11.38 -1.02
CA PRO A 217 52.58 12.60 -1.49
C PRO A 217 53.57 13.20 -0.47
N SER A 218 54.65 13.81 -0.99
CA SER A 218 55.67 14.57 -0.24
C SER A 218 55.22 16.01 0.10
N PRO A 219 55.88 16.70 1.06
CA PRO A 219 55.33 17.86 1.77
C PRO A 219 55.70 19.24 1.17
N MET A 220 54.86 20.25 1.43
CA MET A 220 55.13 21.68 1.17
C MET A 220 55.69 22.42 2.41
N PRO A 221 56.44 23.54 2.25
CA PRO A 221 57.16 24.25 3.31
C PRO A 221 56.32 25.33 4.04
N PRO A 222 56.82 25.92 5.15
CA PRO A 222 56.00 26.50 6.21
C PRO A 222 55.77 28.02 6.07
N SER A 223 54.69 28.50 6.70
CA SER A 223 54.37 29.93 6.90
C SER A 223 54.54 30.33 8.37
N PRO A 224 54.93 31.59 8.69
CA PRO A 224 55.37 31.98 10.03
C PRO A 224 54.28 32.60 10.93
N TRP A 225 54.30 32.15 12.20
CA TRP A 225 54.01 32.86 13.45
C TRP A 225 52.66 33.57 13.69
N SER A 226 51.90 32.98 14.63
CA SER A 226 50.77 33.57 15.35
C SER A 226 51.21 34.42 16.56
N PRO A 227 50.44 35.46 16.93
CA PRO A 227 50.29 35.96 18.31
C PRO A 227 48.87 35.71 18.87
N PRO A 228 48.62 35.96 20.18
CA PRO A 228 47.95 34.97 21.04
C PRO A 228 46.46 35.21 21.29
N PHE A 229 45.80 34.10 21.66
CA PHE A 229 44.41 33.99 22.09
C PHE A 229 44.04 34.97 23.21
N LYS A 230 42.92 35.67 23.01
CA LYS A 230 42.01 36.11 24.09
C LYS A 230 40.58 35.67 23.78
N PRO A 231 39.82 35.26 24.82
CA PRO A 231 38.53 34.62 24.66
C PRO A 231 37.43 35.67 24.51
N ASN A 232 36.80 35.74 23.35
CA ASN A 232 35.55 36.49 23.16
C ASN A 232 34.45 35.53 22.71
N SER A 233 33.47 35.39 23.61
CA SER A 233 32.02 35.33 23.43
C SER A 233 31.44 34.59 22.22
N PRO A 234 30.34 33.82 22.41
CA PRO A 234 29.73 33.04 21.35
C PRO A 234 29.27 33.96 20.24
N THR A 235 30.03 34.00 19.15
CA THR A 235 29.61 34.69 17.93
C THR A 235 28.60 33.78 17.24
N PRO A 236 27.43 34.30 16.82
CA PRO A 236 26.34 33.47 16.32
C PRO A 236 26.79 32.69 15.09
N LEU A 237 26.34 31.45 15.00
CA LEU A 237 26.35 30.66 13.76
C LEU A 237 25.94 31.56 12.59
N PRO A 238 26.60 31.46 11.42
CA PRO A 238 26.32 32.33 10.29
C PRO A 238 24.82 32.29 10.01
N ALA A 239 24.20 33.47 9.93
CA ALA A 239 22.80 33.61 9.60
C ALA A 239 22.58 32.97 8.22
N LEU A 240 22.11 31.73 8.22
CA LEU A 240 21.50 31.08 7.08
C LEU A 240 20.41 32.05 6.61
N THR A 241 20.59 32.65 5.44
CA THR A 241 19.48 33.23 4.69
C THR A 241 18.60 32.07 4.27
N SER A 242 17.80 31.64 5.24
CA SER A 242 16.91 30.51 5.20
C SER A 242 15.82 30.86 4.19
N ARG A 243 15.99 30.45 2.93
CA ARG A 243 14.99 30.64 1.88
C ARG A 243 13.81 29.72 2.21
N ASN A 244 12.60 30.28 2.31
CA ASN A 244 11.38 29.45 2.38
C ASN A 244 11.25 28.66 1.07
N LEU A 245 11.39 27.34 1.16
CA LEU A 245 11.33 26.39 0.07
C LEU A 245 9.89 26.18 -0.45
N ALA A 246 8.88 26.44 0.38
CA ALA A 246 7.47 26.29 0.03
C ALA A 246 6.90 27.51 -0.70
N LEU A 247 7.53 28.69 -0.60
CA LEU A 247 7.03 29.93 -1.21
C LEU A 247 6.84 29.79 -2.72
N GLY A 248 5.61 30.03 -3.18
CA GLY A 248 5.17 29.97 -4.57
C GLY A 248 5.13 28.56 -5.17
N LYS A 249 5.16 27.50 -4.34
CA LYS A 249 5.14 26.11 -4.80
C LYS A 249 3.73 25.59 -5.05
N VAL A 250 3.64 24.44 -5.73
CA VAL A 250 2.35 23.80 -5.98
C VAL A 250 1.90 23.11 -4.70
N ALA A 251 0.69 23.43 -4.27
CA ALA A 251 0.07 22.89 -3.08
C ALA A 251 -1.26 22.22 -3.40
N TYR A 252 -1.65 21.28 -2.55
CA TYR A 252 -2.80 20.40 -2.70
C TYR A 252 -3.53 20.28 -1.36
N VAL A 253 -4.82 20.01 -1.44
CA VAL A 253 -5.68 19.82 -0.28
C VAL A 253 -6.62 18.64 -0.50
N SER A 254 -7.03 17.98 0.58
CA SER A 254 -7.97 16.84 0.56
C SER A 254 -9.37 17.20 0.09
N SER A 255 -9.77 18.45 0.22
CA SER A 255 -11.04 18.97 -0.31
C SER A 255 -10.94 20.48 -0.54
N LEU A 256 -11.65 20.97 -1.56
CA LEU A 256 -11.82 22.40 -1.81
C LEU A 256 -13.26 22.78 -1.46
N ARG A 257 -13.44 23.44 -0.32
CA ARG A 257 -14.72 24.08 0.03
C ARG A 257 -14.51 25.60 0.06
N ASN A 258 -15.27 26.33 -0.76
CA ASN A 258 -15.29 27.80 -0.90
C ASN A 258 -14.14 28.42 -1.74
N ARG A 259 -13.95 29.75 -1.65
CA ARG A 259 -13.03 30.57 -2.47
C ARG A 259 -11.54 30.44 -2.10
N ASN A 260 -11.20 29.61 -1.13
CA ASN A 260 -9.86 29.50 -0.55
C ASN A 260 -9.09 28.36 -1.26
N SER A 261 -7.95 28.70 -1.85
CA SER A 261 -7.14 27.80 -2.66
C SER A 261 -6.01 27.16 -1.85
N ALA A 262 -5.52 26.00 -2.26
CA ALA A 262 -4.31 25.41 -1.68
C ALA A 262 -3.09 26.36 -1.82
N SER A 263 -3.05 27.16 -2.89
CA SER A 263 -2.00 28.16 -3.14
C SER A 263 -1.91 29.24 -2.06
N ASP A 264 -3.00 29.48 -1.33
CA ASP A 264 -3.11 30.56 -0.35
C ASP A 264 -2.33 30.27 0.93
N ALA A 265 -1.79 29.05 1.10
CA ALA A 265 -0.94 28.68 2.22
C ALA A 265 0.57 28.71 1.87
N VAL A 266 0.91 29.13 0.66
CA VAL A 266 2.30 29.17 0.15
C VAL A 266 2.60 30.47 -0.61
N ASP A 267 1.79 31.50 -0.42
CA ASP A 267 1.88 32.78 -1.15
C ASP A 267 2.69 33.85 -0.40
N GLY A 268 3.09 33.58 0.84
CA GLY A 268 3.82 34.50 1.71
C GLY A 268 2.93 35.53 2.41
N ASN A 269 1.61 35.33 2.42
CA ASN A 269 0.64 36.26 2.96
C ASN A 269 -0.19 35.63 4.09
N LEU A 270 0.13 35.97 5.33
CA LEU A 270 -0.57 35.47 6.53
C LEU A 270 -2.06 35.88 6.63
N SER A 271 -2.56 36.76 5.73
CA SER A 271 -3.97 37.17 5.68
C SER A 271 -4.85 36.30 4.78
N THR A 272 -4.24 35.50 3.89
CA THR A 272 -4.91 34.48 3.09
C THR A 272 -4.79 33.12 3.79
N SER A 273 -5.61 32.14 3.40
CA SER A 273 -5.52 30.80 3.98
C SER A 273 -6.07 29.74 3.05
N SER A 274 -5.40 28.59 3.01
CA SER A 274 -5.97 27.37 2.44
C SER A 274 -7.00 26.76 3.37
N ASN A 275 -7.92 25.99 2.81
CA ASN A 275 -8.90 25.22 3.55
C ASN A 275 -9.03 23.81 2.99
N SER A 276 -9.13 22.84 3.89
CA SER A 276 -9.69 21.51 3.63
C SER A 276 -10.59 21.10 4.78
N GLY A 277 -11.65 20.35 4.52
CA GLY A 277 -12.45 19.76 5.59
C GLY A 277 -13.96 19.81 5.37
N GLY A 278 -14.70 19.77 6.47
CA GLY A 278 -16.15 19.56 6.45
C GLY A 278 -16.56 18.08 6.54
N SER A 279 -17.87 17.85 6.56
CA SER A 279 -18.50 16.56 6.89
C SER A 279 -18.26 15.42 5.89
N ASP A 280 -17.78 15.74 4.69
CA ASP A 280 -17.48 14.81 3.60
C ASP A 280 -15.97 14.58 3.40
N ASP A 281 -15.13 15.24 4.19
CA ASP A 281 -13.67 15.09 4.15
C ASP A 281 -13.19 14.36 5.41
N PRO A 282 -13.15 13.02 5.40
CA PRO A 282 -12.80 12.22 6.57
C PRO A 282 -11.29 12.25 6.90
N ALA A 283 -10.45 12.83 6.04
CA ALA A 283 -9.00 12.81 6.19
C ALA A 283 -8.42 14.13 5.68
N LYS A 284 -8.62 15.19 6.48
CA LYS A 284 -8.34 16.56 6.07
C LYS A 284 -6.84 16.80 6.03
N TRP A 285 -6.30 17.18 4.90
CA TRP A 285 -4.87 17.45 4.77
C TRP A 285 -4.58 18.56 3.77
N PHE A 286 -3.40 19.15 3.97
CA PHE A 286 -2.73 20.06 3.05
C PHE A 286 -1.37 19.46 2.72
N SER A 287 -0.91 19.53 1.47
CA SER A 287 0.42 19.11 1.07
C SER A 287 1.05 20.06 0.08
N VAL A 288 2.37 20.28 0.18
CA VAL A 288 3.14 21.10 -0.75
C VAL A 288 4.27 20.30 -1.39
N ASP A 289 4.41 20.44 -2.71
CA ASP A 289 5.55 19.93 -3.49
C ASP A 289 6.67 20.97 -3.55
N LEU A 290 7.80 20.73 -2.87
CA LEU A 290 8.94 21.66 -2.85
C LEU A 290 9.65 21.75 -4.22
N GLY A 291 9.30 20.90 -5.19
CA GLY A 291 9.86 20.87 -6.55
C GLY A 291 11.26 20.26 -6.65
N GLY A 292 11.75 19.65 -5.57
CA GLY A 292 13.06 19.02 -5.45
C GLY A 292 13.19 18.29 -4.12
N VAL A 293 14.27 17.51 -3.96
CA VAL A 293 14.56 16.80 -2.70
C VAL A 293 15.47 17.66 -1.84
N TRP A 294 15.07 17.90 -0.60
CA TRP A 294 15.74 18.79 0.34
C TRP A 294 16.00 18.09 1.67
N ASP A 295 17.10 18.45 2.33
CA ASP A 295 17.33 18.09 3.74
C ASP A 295 16.69 19.17 4.61
N ILE A 296 15.47 18.92 5.08
CA ILE A 296 14.62 19.88 5.79
C ILE A 296 15.01 19.93 7.27
N HIS A 297 15.33 21.12 7.78
CA HIS A 297 15.73 21.33 9.17
C HIS A 297 14.73 22.15 9.99
N ARG A 298 13.79 22.86 9.36
CA ARG A 298 12.77 23.65 10.06
C ARG A 298 11.49 23.80 9.24
N ILE A 299 10.33 23.70 9.89
CA ILE A 299 9.01 23.95 9.30
C ILE A 299 8.24 24.89 10.24
N LEU A 300 7.55 25.88 9.67
CA LEU A 300 6.62 26.75 10.39
C LEU A 300 5.22 26.56 9.79
N VAL A 301 4.22 26.28 10.63
CA VAL A 301 2.81 26.21 10.21
C VAL A 301 2.07 27.37 10.87
N TRP A 302 1.60 28.33 10.08
CA TRP A 302 0.86 29.49 10.56
C TRP A 302 -0.65 29.18 10.60
N PRO A 303 -1.28 29.24 11.78
CA PRO A 303 -2.72 29.06 11.88
C PRO A 303 -3.47 30.28 11.33
N TYR A 304 -4.71 30.06 10.91
CA TYR A 304 -5.67 31.10 10.55
C TYR A 304 -5.95 32.03 11.74
N GLN A 305 -5.66 33.31 11.55
CA GLN A 305 -5.61 34.31 12.63
C GLN A 305 -6.98 34.76 13.17
N TYR A 306 -8.08 34.48 12.47
CA TYR A 306 -9.39 35.04 12.81
C TYR A 306 -10.26 34.13 13.68
N CYS A 307 -10.04 32.81 13.67
CA CYS A 307 -10.90 31.89 14.41
C CYS A 307 -10.32 30.48 14.53
N CYS A 308 -11.11 29.63 15.18
CA CYS A 308 -11.11 28.19 14.95
C CYS A 308 -9.85 27.49 15.45
N TRP A 309 -9.32 27.96 16.58
CA TRP A 309 -8.13 27.41 17.25
C TRP A 309 -8.29 25.93 17.60
N ASN A 310 -9.51 25.50 17.91
CA ASN A 310 -9.84 24.12 18.23
C ASN A 310 -9.63 23.17 17.03
N TYR A 311 -9.50 23.70 15.83
CA TYR A 311 -9.24 22.89 14.64
C TYR A 311 -7.78 22.44 14.52
N TYR A 312 -6.87 23.07 15.26
CA TYR A 312 -5.46 22.67 15.31
C TYR A 312 -5.18 21.63 16.40
N GLU A 313 -6.20 21.22 17.15
CA GLU A 313 -6.11 20.08 18.04
C GLU A 313 -5.93 18.81 17.19
N ASN A 314 -4.82 18.11 17.39
CA ASN A 314 -4.45 16.88 16.67
C ASN A 314 -4.06 17.04 15.19
N ILE A 315 -3.44 18.16 14.81
CA ILE A 315 -2.71 18.22 13.53
C ILE A 315 -1.33 17.54 13.64
N GLU A 316 -0.86 16.94 12.56
CA GLU A 316 0.50 16.40 12.45
C GLU A 316 1.17 16.83 11.14
N VAL A 317 2.51 16.89 11.15
CA VAL A 317 3.32 17.24 9.99
C VAL A 317 4.19 16.06 9.58
N ARG A 318 4.21 15.79 8.28
CA ARG A 318 4.98 14.71 7.66
C ARG A 318 5.86 15.22 6.54
N VAL A 319 7.04 14.61 6.41
CA VAL A 319 8.04 14.90 5.39
C VAL A 319 8.42 13.60 4.68
N GLY A 320 8.50 13.62 3.36
CA GLY A 320 9.08 12.49 2.63
C GLY A 320 9.05 12.61 1.12
N LEU A 321 9.25 11.48 0.45
CA LEU A 321 9.35 11.40 -1.01
C LEU A 321 8.05 10.93 -1.67
N ARG A 322 7.09 10.43 -0.88
CA ARG A 322 5.81 9.97 -1.41
C ARG A 322 4.97 11.18 -1.86
N ASN A 323 4.52 11.12 -3.11
CA ASN A 323 3.68 12.13 -3.72
C ASN A 323 2.31 12.20 -3.05
N ILE A 324 1.92 13.40 -2.60
CA ILE A 324 0.61 13.71 -2.03
C ILE A 324 0.01 14.87 -2.82
N SER A 325 -0.50 14.57 -4.02
CA SER A 325 -1.00 15.57 -4.99
C SER A 325 -2.51 15.52 -5.20
N SER A 326 -3.19 14.54 -4.61
CA SER A 326 -4.62 14.33 -4.80
C SER A 326 -5.23 13.59 -3.61
N VAL A 327 -6.55 13.64 -3.49
CA VAL A 327 -7.33 12.92 -2.46
C VAL A 327 -7.04 11.41 -2.48
N ASP A 328 -6.74 10.85 -3.65
CA ASP A 328 -6.37 9.44 -3.75
C ASP A 328 -5.04 9.14 -3.05
N ASP A 329 -4.14 10.11 -2.92
CA ASP A 329 -2.86 9.93 -2.22
C ASP A 329 -3.01 9.93 -0.68
N THR A 330 -4.23 10.12 -0.15
CA THR A 330 -4.49 10.20 1.30
C THR A 330 -4.00 8.97 2.05
N TYR A 331 -4.16 7.77 1.49
CA TYR A 331 -3.69 6.53 2.11
C TYR A 331 -2.15 6.45 2.19
N ALA A 332 -1.47 7.19 1.33
CA ALA A 332 -0.02 7.18 1.19
C ALA A 332 0.68 8.24 2.04
N ILE A 333 -0.08 9.15 2.66
CA ILE A 333 0.44 10.16 3.59
C ILE A 333 1.24 9.48 4.72
N GLY A 334 0.78 8.30 5.15
CA GLY A 334 1.43 7.44 6.14
C GLY A 334 2.87 7.06 5.80
N ASP A 335 3.20 6.93 4.51
CA ASP A 335 4.52 6.52 4.03
C ASP A 335 5.56 7.64 4.13
N ASN A 336 5.11 8.90 4.27
CA ASN A 336 5.98 10.02 4.61
C ASN A 336 6.21 10.06 6.13
N GLN A 337 7.46 10.28 6.54
CA GLN A 337 7.88 10.27 7.93
C GLN A 337 7.12 11.35 8.71
N ARG A 338 6.44 10.96 9.80
CA ARG A 338 5.90 11.92 10.76
C ARG A 338 7.02 12.59 11.53
N VAL A 339 7.12 13.91 11.37
CA VAL A 339 8.17 14.71 11.99
C VAL A 339 7.67 15.51 13.19
N TRP A 340 6.36 15.75 13.28
CA TRP A 340 5.76 16.48 14.40
C TRP A 340 4.27 16.19 14.55
N LYS A 341 3.74 16.32 15.78
CA LYS A 341 2.31 16.23 16.11
C LYS A 341 1.96 17.19 17.25
N GLN A 342 0.82 17.88 17.14
CA GLN A 342 0.28 18.70 18.22
C GLN A 342 -0.28 17.80 19.32
N ASN A 343 0.21 17.95 20.56
CA ASN A 343 -0.25 17.19 21.72
C ASN A 343 -1.08 18.11 22.66
N GLY A 344 -2.36 17.79 22.84
CA GLY A 344 -3.26 18.47 23.79
C GLY A 344 -4.07 19.64 23.21
N SER A 345 -5.09 20.07 23.96
CA SER A 345 -5.91 21.24 23.64
C SER A 345 -5.02 22.47 23.50
N THR A 346 -5.16 23.19 22.38
CA THR A 346 -4.58 24.53 22.25
C THR A 346 -5.10 25.35 23.43
N PRO A 347 -4.22 25.97 24.25
CA PRO A 347 -4.67 26.76 25.39
C PRO A 347 -5.74 27.72 24.89
N GLY A 348 -6.92 27.68 25.52
CA GLY A 348 -7.96 28.68 25.31
C GLY A 348 -7.41 30.03 25.74
N ASN A 349 -6.66 30.67 24.85
CA ASN A 349 -6.24 32.04 24.97
C ASN A 349 -7.15 32.85 24.03
N PRO A 350 -8.03 33.70 24.58
CA PRO A 350 -8.79 34.67 23.79
C PRO A 350 -7.89 35.62 22.99
N ASP A 351 -6.61 35.73 23.35
CA ASP A 351 -5.64 36.66 22.75
C ASP A 351 -4.50 35.95 21.97
N ALA A 352 -4.90 35.07 21.04
CA ALA A 352 -4.08 34.48 19.96
C ALA A 352 -2.87 33.60 20.40
N PRO A 353 -2.25 32.95 19.41
CA PRO A 353 -1.09 33.62 18.85
C PRO A 353 -1.18 33.74 17.32
N THR A 354 -0.89 34.94 16.84
CA THR A 354 -0.39 35.21 15.48
C THR A 354 0.93 34.47 15.18
N ASN A 355 1.36 33.50 15.99
CA ASN A 355 2.66 32.84 15.88
C ASN A 355 2.52 31.43 15.30
N PRO A 356 3.52 30.95 14.54
CA PRO A 356 3.46 29.64 13.92
C PRO A 356 3.75 28.51 14.92
N PHE A 357 3.27 27.32 14.59
CA PHE A 357 3.83 26.08 15.15
C PHE A 357 5.27 25.92 14.62
N VAL A 358 6.25 26.00 15.52
CA VAL A 358 7.67 25.90 15.17
C VAL A 358 8.15 24.46 15.29
N ILE A 359 8.54 23.87 14.18
CA ILE A 359 9.00 22.49 14.09
C ILE A 359 10.48 22.49 13.69
N ASN A 360 11.35 22.16 14.63
CA ASN A 360 12.78 22.06 14.38
C ASN A 360 13.18 20.58 14.23
N LEU A 361 13.84 20.23 13.13
CA LEU A 361 14.21 18.86 12.80
C LEU A 361 15.70 18.65 13.03
N GLN A 362 16.04 17.86 14.05
CA GLN A 362 17.40 17.44 14.35
C GLN A 362 17.42 15.92 14.61
N PRO A 363 18.03 15.11 13.72
CA PRO A 363 18.67 15.50 12.45
C PRO A 363 17.68 16.03 11.41
N ALA A 364 18.19 16.70 10.37
CA ALA A 364 17.38 17.13 9.23
C ALA A 364 16.75 15.90 8.53
N VAL A 365 15.54 16.08 7.98
CA VAL A 365 14.76 15.02 7.33
C VAL A 365 14.72 15.26 5.83
N THR A 366 15.14 14.26 5.04
CA THR A 366 15.14 14.35 3.58
C THR A 366 13.72 14.17 3.03
N GLY A 367 13.25 15.12 2.20
CA GLY A 367 11.93 15.03 1.58
C GLY A 367 11.71 16.03 0.45
N ARG A 368 10.70 15.74 -0.38
CA ARG A 368 10.16 16.63 -1.41
C ARG A 368 8.77 17.14 -1.04
N TRP A 369 8.02 16.36 -0.28
CA TRP A 369 6.64 16.64 0.11
C TRP A 369 6.57 16.96 1.60
N VAL A 370 5.88 18.05 1.93
CA VAL A 370 5.52 18.41 3.31
C VAL A 370 4.01 18.40 3.43
N THR A 371 3.48 17.54 4.29
CA THR A 371 2.04 17.32 4.45
C THR A 371 1.62 17.63 5.87
N VAL A 372 0.56 18.41 6.03
CA VAL A 372 -0.11 18.67 7.31
C VAL A 372 -1.45 17.93 7.28
N GLN A 373 -1.71 17.07 8.26
CA GLN A 373 -2.95 16.29 8.34
C GLN A 373 -3.65 16.54 9.66
N ASN A 374 -4.97 16.75 9.61
CA ASN A 374 -5.81 17.02 10.77
C ASN A 374 -6.58 15.75 11.18
N PHE A 375 -6.35 15.31 12.41
CA PHE A 375 -6.98 14.13 13.01
C PHE A 375 -8.03 14.47 14.06
N ASN A 376 -8.63 15.66 14.00
CA ASN A 376 -9.70 16.00 14.92
C ASN A 376 -10.95 15.14 14.65
N ALA A 377 -11.46 14.50 15.70
CA ALA A 377 -12.60 13.58 15.64
C ALA A 377 -13.94 14.26 15.30
N TYR A 378 -14.02 15.59 15.37
CA TYR A 378 -15.23 16.32 15.00
C TYR A 378 -15.34 16.44 13.48
N GLN A 379 -16.22 15.64 12.88
CA GLN A 379 -16.49 15.56 11.44
C GLN A 379 -16.78 16.91 10.73
N TYR A 380 -17.15 17.96 11.47
CA TYR A 380 -17.43 19.29 10.93
C TYR A 380 -16.22 20.23 10.88
N MET A 381 -15.05 19.80 11.35
CA MET A 381 -13.88 20.67 11.43
C MET A 381 -13.17 20.83 10.09
N TYR A 382 -12.33 21.85 10.02
CA TYR A 382 -11.55 22.21 8.86
C TYR A 382 -10.08 22.29 9.24
N LEU A 383 -9.17 21.96 8.33
CA LEU A 383 -7.78 22.36 8.41
C LEU A 383 -7.63 23.67 7.63
N TYR A 384 -7.45 24.76 8.36
CA TYR A 384 -7.02 26.02 7.78
C TYR A 384 -5.51 26.15 7.94
N ILE A 385 -4.80 26.59 6.91
CA ILE A 385 -3.39 26.96 7.00
C ILE A 385 -3.26 28.33 6.38
N ALA A 386 -2.88 29.32 7.18
CA ALA A 386 -2.62 30.66 6.68
C ALA A 386 -1.36 30.68 5.84
N GLU A 387 -0.30 30.03 6.32
CA GLU A 387 0.95 29.90 5.58
C GLU A 387 1.74 28.69 6.10
N ILE A 388 2.51 28.04 5.23
CA ILE A 388 3.53 27.08 5.62
C ILE A 388 4.90 27.53 5.10
N GLU A 389 5.88 27.58 5.99
CA GLU A 389 7.25 27.89 5.63
C GLU A 389 8.14 26.68 5.87
N VAL A 390 8.92 26.31 4.86
CA VAL A 390 9.78 25.12 4.91
C VAL A 390 11.21 25.55 4.65
N TYR A 391 12.13 25.14 5.52
CA TYR A 391 13.52 25.54 5.48
C TYR A 391 14.43 24.31 5.52
N GLY A 392 15.36 24.26 4.57
CA GLY A 392 16.24 23.13 4.35
C GLY A 392 17.37 23.48 3.41
N ASN A 393 18.35 22.58 3.31
CA ASN A 393 19.47 22.69 2.38
C ASN A 393 19.29 21.71 1.21
N THR A 394 19.94 21.98 0.08
CA THR A 394 19.97 21.03 -1.05
C THR A 394 20.54 19.71 -0.58
N SER A 395 19.83 18.60 -0.84
CA SER A 395 20.32 17.28 -0.43
C SER A 395 21.62 16.96 -1.16
N THR A 396 22.68 16.65 -0.40
CA THR A 396 24.02 16.32 -0.93
C THR A 396 24.19 14.82 -1.22
N SER A 397 23.14 14.02 -0.97
CA SER A 397 23.12 12.60 -1.32
C SER A 397 22.91 12.42 -2.83
N PRO A 398 23.78 11.70 -3.56
CA PRO A 398 23.69 11.60 -5.00
C PRO A 398 22.42 10.86 -5.42
N LEU A 399 21.65 11.49 -6.32
CA LEU A 399 20.57 10.83 -7.06
C LEU A 399 21.12 9.58 -7.79
N PRO A 400 20.35 8.49 -7.90
CA PRO A 400 20.73 7.38 -8.77
C PRO A 400 20.89 7.89 -10.22
N PRO A 401 21.99 7.56 -10.92
CA PRO A 401 22.33 8.21 -12.19
C PRO A 401 21.38 7.79 -13.32
N SER A 402 21.03 8.76 -14.16
CA SER A 402 20.33 8.57 -15.42
C SER A 402 21.22 7.86 -16.46
N PRO A 403 20.66 6.98 -17.33
CA PRO A 403 21.45 6.25 -18.32
C PRO A 403 21.92 7.16 -19.47
N PRO A 404 23.13 6.96 -20.01
CA PRO A 404 23.69 7.81 -21.06
C PRO A 404 23.08 7.51 -22.45
N PRO A 405 23.15 8.46 -23.42
CA PRO A 405 22.60 8.27 -24.77
C PRO A 405 23.39 7.20 -25.55
N ARG A 406 22.67 6.36 -26.31
CA ARG A 406 23.25 5.22 -27.04
C ARG A 406 23.89 5.66 -28.38
N PRO A 407 25.11 5.18 -28.72
CA PRO A 407 25.74 5.40 -30.04
C PRO A 407 25.14 4.50 -31.15
N PRO A 408 25.38 4.79 -32.45
CA PRO A 408 24.81 4.03 -33.56
C PRO A 408 25.44 2.63 -33.67
N TRP A 409 24.62 1.63 -34.02
CA TRP A 409 25.04 0.22 -34.08
C TRP A 409 25.72 -0.17 -35.40
N PRO A 410 26.77 -1.02 -35.37
CA PRO A 410 27.32 -1.69 -36.55
C PRO A 410 26.59 -2.99 -36.90
N SER A 411 26.68 -3.42 -38.16
CA SER A 411 25.94 -4.55 -38.76
C SER A 411 26.40 -5.93 -38.27
N PRO A 412 25.53 -6.97 -38.28
CA PRO A 412 25.81 -8.27 -37.68
C PRO A 412 26.57 -9.26 -38.61
N PRO A 413 27.41 -10.16 -38.06
CA PRO A 413 28.08 -11.23 -38.81
C PRO A 413 27.32 -12.57 -38.78
N PRO A 414 27.69 -13.55 -39.64
CA PRO A 414 26.88 -14.74 -39.90
C PRO A 414 27.09 -15.89 -38.90
N ARG A 415 26.10 -16.80 -38.87
CA ARG A 415 25.89 -17.83 -37.82
C ARG A 415 26.77 -19.09 -37.99
N PRO A 416 27.26 -19.71 -36.90
CA PRO A 416 28.05 -20.95 -36.95
C PRO A 416 27.23 -22.25 -36.77
N PRO A 417 27.80 -23.44 -37.11
CA PRO A 417 27.11 -24.73 -37.16
C PRO A 417 27.08 -25.50 -35.81
N PRO A 418 26.27 -26.57 -35.68
CA PRO A 418 25.94 -27.19 -34.39
C PRO A 418 26.95 -28.24 -33.88
N PRO A 419 26.97 -28.54 -32.56
CA PRO A 419 27.97 -29.41 -31.92
C PRO A 419 27.53 -30.89 -31.75
N PRO A 420 28.48 -31.81 -31.38
CA PRO A 420 28.24 -33.26 -31.24
C PRO A 420 27.81 -33.70 -29.82
N PRO A 421 27.37 -34.96 -29.63
CA PRO A 421 26.71 -35.42 -28.40
C PRO A 421 27.67 -35.86 -27.27
N THR A 422 27.20 -35.77 -26.02
CA THR A 422 27.96 -35.96 -24.76
C THR A 422 27.81 -37.36 -24.12
N PRO A 423 28.75 -37.80 -23.24
CA PRO A 423 28.73 -39.10 -22.53
C PRO A 423 27.98 -39.06 -21.18
N PRO A 424 27.72 -40.23 -20.52
CA PRO A 424 26.80 -40.33 -19.38
C PRO A 424 27.43 -39.97 -18.01
N SER A 425 26.57 -39.49 -17.11
CA SER A 425 26.89 -38.88 -15.80
C SER A 425 26.94 -39.90 -14.63
N PRO A 426 27.76 -39.69 -13.56
CA PRO A 426 27.75 -40.53 -12.37
C PRO A 426 26.70 -40.11 -11.31
N ALA A 427 26.43 -41.01 -10.36
CA ALA A 427 25.33 -40.97 -9.39
C ALA A 427 25.51 -39.95 -8.23
N PRO A 428 24.41 -39.50 -7.56
CA PRO A 428 24.45 -38.40 -6.59
C PRO A 428 24.75 -38.85 -5.14
N PRO A 429 25.32 -37.97 -4.28
CA PRO A 429 25.54 -38.25 -2.86
C PRO A 429 24.33 -37.91 -1.98
N ALA A 430 24.28 -38.54 -0.80
CA ALA A 430 23.16 -38.57 0.15
C ALA A 430 22.78 -37.21 0.79
N PRO A 431 21.56 -37.05 1.32
CA PRO A 431 21.02 -35.77 1.80
C PRO A 431 21.60 -35.34 3.15
N ARG A 432 21.79 -34.03 3.32
CA ARG A 432 22.20 -33.38 4.58
C ARG A 432 20.95 -32.99 5.42
N PRO A 433 21.02 -32.97 6.78
CA PRO A 433 19.84 -32.73 7.63
C PRO A 433 19.27 -31.31 7.46
N PRO A 434 17.96 -31.10 7.67
CA PRO A 434 17.32 -29.80 7.53
C PRO A 434 17.74 -28.84 8.65
N ARG A 435 17.96 -27.58 8.26
CA ARG A 435 18.15 -26.42 9.15
C ARG A 435 16.78 -26.00 9.72
N PRO A 436 16.66 -25.60 11.01
CA PRO A 436 15.37 -25.20 11.58
C PRO A 436 14.86 -23.90 10.94
N PRO A 437 13.56 -23.76 10.66
CA PRO A 437 13.00 -22.56 10.06
C PRO A 437 12.94 -21.40 11.07
N THR A 438 13.36 -20.22 10.64
CA THR A 438 12.90 -18.95 11.23
C THR A 438 11.45 -18.79 10.80
N VAL A 439 10.54 -18.96 11.75
CA VAL A 439 9.12 -19.16 11.45
C VAL A 439 8.43 -17.81 11.24
N GLY A 440 7.66 -17.70 10.15
CA GLY A 440 6.72 -16.60 9.93
C GLY A 440 5.57 -16.62 10.95
N ASN A 441 4.53 -15.80 10.74
CA ASN A 441 3.35 -15.78 11.61
C ASN A 441 2.83 -17.22 11.89
N LEU A 442 3.00 -17.69 13.13
CA LEU A 442 2.64 -19.03 13.58
C LEU A 442 1.14 -19.27 13.55
N ALA A 443 0.34 -18.21 13.63
CA ALA A 443 -1.11 -18.27 13.59
C ALA A 443 -1.67 -18.29 12.16
N LEU A 444 -0.89 -17.90 11.14
CA LEU A 444 -1.35 -17.84 9.75
C LEU A 444 -1.82 -19.22 9.25
N GLY A 445 -3.06 -19.28 8.77
CA GLY A 445 -3.72 -20.49 8.27
C GLY A 445 -4.02 -21.55 9.33
N LYS A 446 -3.91 -21.20 10.62
CA LYS A 446 -4.21 -22.13 11.72
C LYS A 446 -5.71 -22.21 12.00
N VAL A 447 -6.07 -23.18 12.85
CA VAL A 447 -7.46 -23.33 13.27
C VAL A 447 -7.73 -22.38 14.42
N ALA A 448 -8.75 -21.55 14.24
CA ALA A 448 -9.23 -20.63 15.25
C ALA A 448 -10.67 -21.00 15.65
N TYR A 449 -10.96 -20.76 16.93
CA TYR A 449 -12.20 -21.08 17.60
C TYR A 449 -12.71 -19.84 18.29
N VAL A 450 -14.02 -19.71 18.41
CA VAL A 450 -14.66 -18.60 19.10
C VAL A 450 -15.81 -19.11 19.96
N SER A 451 -16.12 -18.35 21.01
CA SER A 451 -17.24 -18.68 21.91
C SER A 451 -18.62 -18.57 21.24
N SER A 452 -18.76 -17.73 20.22
CA SER A 452 -19.98 -17.57 19.44
C SER A 452 -19.68 -16.92 18.09
N LEU A 453 -20.51 -17.13 17.07
CA LEU A 453 -20.39 -16.52 15.74
C LEU A 453 -21.71 -15.91 15.29
N ARG A 454 -21.63 -14.79 14.55
CA ARG A 454 -22.76 -14.26 13.78
C ARG A 454 -22.61 -14.61 12.30
N ASN A 455 -23.73 -14.82 11.61
CA ASN A 455 -23.84 -15.36 10.24
C ASN A 455 -22.97 -14.70 9.13
N ARG A 456 -22.25 -13.60 9.39
CA ARG A 456 -21.41 -12.88 8.41
C ARG A 456 -19.91 -12.91 8.72
N TYR A 457 -19.50 -13.58 9.80
CA TYR A 457 -18.12 -13.64 10.27
C TYR A 457 -17.65 -15.09 10.37
N SER A 458 -16.37 -15.34 10.16
CA SER A 458 -15.77 -16.67 10.33
C SER A 458 -14.81 -16.70 11.51
N ALA A 459 -14.69 -17.85 12.16
CA ALA A 459 -13.63 -18.07 13.14
C ALA A 459 -12.24 -18.04 12.49
N SER A 460 -12.15 -18.33 11.18
CA SER A 460 -10.89 -18.38 10.42
C SER A 460 -10.37 -17.01 9.99
N ASP A 461 -11.18 -15.96 10.06
CA ASP A 461 -10.79 -14.62 9.57
C ASP A 461 -9.55 -14.08 10.31
N PRO A 462 -9.37 -14.25 11.64
CA PRO A 462 -8.24 -13.64 12.35
C PRO A 462 -6.91 -14.36 12.18
N VAL A 463 -6.85 -15.30 11.25
CA VAL A 463 -5.69 -16.13 10.95
C VAL A 463 -5.49 -16.27 9.44
N ASP A 464 -6.16 -15.44 8.63
CA ASP A 464 -6.14 -15.53 7.17
C ASP A 464 -5.10 -14.58 6.53
N GLY A 465 -4.48 -13.70 7.31
CA GLY A 465 -3.50 -12.70 6.86
C GLY A 465 -4.11 -11.46 6.21
N ASN A 466 -5.41 -11.24 6.39
CA ASN A 466 -6.16 -10.14 5.79
C ASN A 466 -6.76 -9.21 6.86
N LEU A 467 -6.20 -8.01 6.99
CA LEU A 467 -6.71 -7.00 7.95
C LEU A 467 -8.11 -6.47 7.61
N LEU A 468 -8.68 -6.83 6.44
CA LEU A 468 -10.01 -6.39 5.99
C LEU A 468 -11.12 -7.36 6.39
N THR A 469 -10.80 -8.60 6.76
CA THR A 469 -11.73 -9.57 7.35
C THR A 469 -11.70 -9.45 8.87
N SER A 470 -12.68 -10.05 9.57
CA SER A 470 -12.67 -10.11 11.04
C SER A 470 -13.52 -11.23 11.57
N SER A 471 -13.17 -11.76 12.74
CA SER A 471 -14.11 -12.57 13.52
C SER A 471 -14.82 -11.74 14.57
N ASN A 472 -15.95 -12.27 15.00
CA ASN A 472 -16.71 -11.75 16.12
C ASN A 472 -16.99 -12.87 17.13
N SER A 473 -16.99 -12.53 18.41
CA SER A 473 -17.67 -13.33 19.44
C SER A 473 -18.37 -12.44 20.45
N GLY A 474 -19.62 -12.75 20.82
CA GLY A 474 -20.38 -11.95 21.78
C GLY A 474 -21.88 -11.88 21.56
N GLY A 475 -22.52 -10.88 22.19
CA GLY A 475 -23.98 -10.78 22.32
C GLY A 475 -24.51 -11.12 23.72
N SER A 476 -25.82 -11.03 23.93
CA SER A 476 -26.47 -11.24 25.22
C SER A 476 -26.27 -12.66 25.78
N ASP A 477 -26.08 -13.63 24.90
CA ASP A 477 -26.11 -15.05 25.24
C ASP A 477 -24.70 -15.65 25.38
N ASP A 478 -23.66 -14.82 25.27
CA ASP A 478 -22.24 -15.21 25.38
C ASP A 478 -21.58 -14.48 26.56
N PRO A 479 -21.64 -15.00 27.79
CA PRO A 479 -21.09 -14.32 28.97
C PRO A 479 -19.56 -14.33 29.04
N ALA A 480 -18.87 -15.10 28.18
CA ALA A 480 -17.43 -15.34 28.27
C ALA A 480 -16.80 -15.25 26.88
N LYS A 481 -16.90 -14.07 26.26
CA LYS A 481 -16.55 -13.85 24.85
C LYS A 481 -15.07 -14.07 24.61
N TRP A 482 -14.71 -15.05 23.80
CA TRP A 482 -13.31 -15.35 23.51
C TRP A 482 -13.09 -15.76 22.05
N LEU A 483 -11.83 -15.64 21.65
CA LEU A 483 -11.27 -16.21 20.43
C LEU A 483 -9.98 -16.94 20.81
N SER A 484 -9.79 -18.16 20.30
CA SER A 484 -8.59 -18.97 20.57
C SER A 484 -8.01 -19.55 19.29
N VAL A 485 -6.69 -19.52 19.17
CA VAL A 485 -5.95 -20.07 18.02
C VAL A 485 -5.15 -21.29 18.47
N ASP A 486 -5.34 -22.43 17.79
CA ASP A 486 -4.49 -23.61 17.93
C ASP A 486 -3.28 -23.50 16.99
N LEU A 487 -2.08 -23.28 17.53
CA LEU A 487 -0.85 -23.17 16.73
C LEU A 487 -0.41 -24.50 16.09
N GLY A 488 -1.06 -25.62 16.43
CA GLY A 488 -0.79 -26.96 15.91
C GLY A 488 0.50 -27.60 16.46
N GLY A 489 1.13 -26.97 17.45
CA GLY A 489 2.37 -27.41 18.09
C GLY A 489 2.69 -26.59 19.33
N VAL A 490 3.67 -27.01 20.12
CA VAL A 490 4.13 -26.26 21.31
C VAL A 490 5.27 -25.32 20.92
N TRP A 491 5.10 -24.04 21.21
CA TRP A 491 6.01 -22.97 20.80
C TRP A 491 6.47 -22.16 22.02
N ASP A 492 7.72 -21.69 21.99
CA ASP A 492 8.20 -20.64 22.89
C ASP A 492 7.89 -19.29 22.22
N ILE A 493 6.77 -18.69 22.62
CA ILE A 493 6.20 -17.48 22.01
C ILE A 493 6.88 -16.24 22.60
N HIS A 494 7.39 -15.36 21.75
CA HIS A 494 8.07 -14.13 22.16
C HIS A 494 7.34 -12.85 21.75
N ARG A 495 6.39 -12.92 20.80
CA ARG A 495 5.59 -11.76 20.39
C ARG A 495 4.22 -12.17 19.87
N ILE A 496 3.19 -11.41 20.23
CA ILE A 496 1.82 -11.54 19.72
C ILE A 496 1.35 -10.16 19.28
N LEU A 497 0.70 -10.08 18.11
CA LEU A 497 0.00 -8.91 17.62
C LEU A 497 -1.49 -9.24 17.53
N VAL A 498 -2.35 -8.38 18.09
CA VAL A 498 -3.80 -8.52 17.97
C VAL A 498 -4.33 -7.29 17.26
N TRP A 499 -4.80 -7.44 16.03
CA TRP A 499 -5.32 -6.36 15.20
C TRP A 499 -6.82 -6.17 15.45
N PRO A 500 -7.26 -4.98 15.90
CA PRO A 500 -8.68 -4.69 15.98
C PRO A 500 -9.28 -4.53 14.58
N TYR A 501 -10.59 -4.80 14.44
CA TYR A 501 -11.29 -4.51 13.19
C TYR A 501 -11.36 -3.00 12.91
N GLN A 502 -10.81 -2.59 11.77
CA GLN A 502 -10.53 -1.19 11.45
C GLN A 502 -11.75 -0.40 10.94
N TYR A 503 -12.78 -1.08 10.43
CA TYR A 503 -13.96 -0.41 9.86
C TYR A 503 -15.02 -0.04 10.91
N CYS A 504 -15.11 -0.81 11.99
CA CYS A 504 -16.04 -0.54 13.07
C CYS A 504 -15.65 -1.31 14.32
N CYS A 505 -16.31 -1.01 15.43
CA CYS A 505 -16.48 -2.00 16.49
C CYS A 505 -15.19 -2.31 17.28
N TRP A 506 -14.08 -1.64 16.98
CA TRP A 506 -12.83 -1.68 17.74
C TRP A 506 -13.01 -1.33 19.22
N TYR A 507 -13.98 -0.47 19.53
CA TYR A 507 -14.28 -0.01 20.90
C TYR A 507 -14.78 -1.15 21.80
N TYR A 508 -15.14 -2.30 21.22
CA TYR A 508 -15.42 -3.49 21.99
C TYR A 508 -14.15 -4.16 22.54
N ASN A 509 -12.95 -3.87 22.04
CA ASN A 509 -11.70 -4.45 22.54
C ASN A 509 -11.08 -3.64 23.70
N LYS A 510 -11.87 -2.91 24.48
CA LYS A 510 -11.39 -2.02 25.57
C LYS A 510 -10.92 -2.75 26.83
N ASN A 511 -11.49 -3.92 27.10
CA ASN A 511 -11.18 -4.74 28.27
C ASN A 511 -10.90 -6.17 27.81
N ILE A 512 -9.80 -6.37 27.11
CA ILE A 512 -9.38 -7.68 26.63
C ILE A 512 -8.11 -8.15 27.34
N GLU A 513 -7.96 -9.46 27.45
CA GLU A 513 -6.73 -10.09 27.92
C GLU A 513 -6.28 -11.17 26.94
N VAL A 514 -4.97 -11.41 26.89
CA VAL A 514 -4.35 -12.46 26.08
C VAL A 514 -3.74 -13.50 27.02
N ARG A 515 -4.07 -14.77 26.76
CA ARG A 515 -3.53 -15.93 27.48
C ARG A 515 -2.80 -16.86 26.55
N VAL A 516 -1.73 -17.46 27.06
CA VAL A 516 -0.92 -18.47 26.36
C VAL A 516 -0.82 -19.70 27.24
N GLY A 517 -1.00 -20.89 26.66
CA GLY A 517 -0.72 -22.12 27.40
C GLY A 517 -1.00 -23.41 26.63
N LEU A 518 -1.01 -24.51 27.36
CA LEU A 518 -1.17 -25.87 26.82
C LEU A 518 -2.59 -26.40 26.94
N ARG A 519 -3.47 -25.69 27.66
CA ARG A 519 -4.85 -26.11 27.83
C ARG A 519 -5.65 -25.83 26.57
N ASN A 520 -6.35 -26.87 26.10
CA ASN A 520 -7.20 -26.85 24.93
C ASN A 520 -8.39 -25.90 25.14
N ILE A 521 -8.61 -24.99 24.19
CA ILE A 521 -9.74 -24.06 24.15
C ILE A 521 -10.35 -24.15 22.74
N SER A 522 -11.08 -25.23 22.49
CA SER A 522 -11.61 -25.58 21.16
C SER A 522 -13.13 -25.50 21.07
N SER A 523 -13.83 -25.45 22.20
CA SER A 523 -15.29 -25.35 22.25
C SER A 523 -15.76 -24.45 23.40
N VAL A 524 -17.04 -24.08 23.36
CA VAL A 524 -17.69 -23.31 24.44
C VAL A 524 -17.60 -24.00 25.80
N ASP A 525 -17.55 -25.34 25.83
CA ASP A 525 -17.41 -26.10 27.07
C ASP A 525 -16.03 -25.84 27.71
N ASP A 526 -14.99 -25.56 26.92
CA ASP A 526 -13.63 -25.30 27.41
C ASP A 526 -13.47 -23.91 28.08
N THR A 527 -14.53 -23.09 28.11
CA THR A 527 -14.50 -21.72 28.63
C THR A 527 -13.96 -21.64 30.08
N TYR A 528 -14.33 -22.60 30.93
CA TYR A 528 -13.84 -22.65 32.33
C TYR A 528 -12.33 -22.93 32.42
N ALA A 529 -11.75 -23.51 31.38
CA ALA A 529 -10.34 -23.89 31.33
C ALA A 529 -9.42 -22.75 30.82
N ILE A 530 -9.98 -21.66 30.27
CA ILE A 530 -9.21 -20.49 29.80
C ILE A 530 -8.30 -19.94 30.91
N GLY A 531 -8.81 -19.89 32.14
CA GLY A 531 -8.06 -19.43 33.32
C GLY A 531 -6.81 -20.25 33.65
N ASN A 532 -6.74 -21.51 33.18
CA ASN A 532 -5.59 -22.39 33.39
C ASN A 532 -4.42 -22.08 32.44
N ASN A 533 -4.65 -21.32 31.37
CA ASN A 533 -3.58 -20.77 30.53
C ASN A 533 -3.05 -19.46 31.14
N GLN A 534 -1.74 -19.23 31.04
CA GLN A 534 -1.07 -18.08 31.64
C GLN A 534 -1.57 -16.79 31.02
N GLN A 535 -2.04 -15.84 31.82
CA GLN A 535 -2.30 -14.48 31.37
C GLN A 535 -0.98 -13.78 31.07
N VAL A 536 -0.76 -13.45 29.79
CA VAL A 536 0.47 -12.80 29.34
C VAL A 536 0.30 -11.31 29.14
N TRP A 537 -0.93 -10.85 28.94
CA TRP A 537 -1.24 -9.43 28.79
C TRP A 537 -2.70 -9.17 29.14
N LYS A 538 -3.00 -8.00 29.70
CA LYS A 538 -4.37 -7.56 30.01
C LYS A 538 -4.47 -6.05 29.91
N GLN A 539 -5.56 -5.59 29.34
CA GLN A 539 -5.93 -4.19 29.29
C GLN A 539 -7.17 -3.96 30.16
N ASN A 540 -7.06 -3.11 31.19
CA ASN A 540 -8.13 -2.84 32.13
C ASN A 540 -8.76 -1.46 31.86
N GLY A 541 -9.93 -1.43 31.20
CA GLY A 541 -10.85 -0.29 31.15
C GLY A 541 -10.32 1.03 30.58
N SER A 542 -9.05 1.07 30.19
CA SER A 542 -8.34 2.19 29.60
C SER A 542 -7.45 1.57 28.53
N THR A 543 -7.75 1.87 27.26
CA THR A 543 -6.75 1.77 26.21
C THR A 543 -5.56 2.62 26.66
N PRO A 544 -4.32 2.11 26.69
CA PRO A 544 -3.15 2.97 26.70
C PRO A 544 -3.29 3.91 25.49
N GLY A 545 -3.67 5.16 25.76
CA GLY A 545 -3.82 6.25 24.79
C GLY A 545 -4.55 5.90 23.50
N ASN A 546 -5.89 5.85 23.48
CA ASN A 546 -6.61 6.26 22.27
C ASN A 546 -8.14 6.44 22.41
N PRO A 547 -8.70 7.63 22.08
CA PRO A 547 -10.12 7.82 21.71
C PRO A 547 -10.48 7.25 20.32
N ASP A 548 -9.50 6.89 19.51
CA ASP A 548 -9.63 6.31 18.15
C ASP A 548 -8.96 4.91 18.17
N ALA A 549 -9.53 3.76 17.82
CA ALA A 549 -8.59 2.64 17.56
C ALA A 549 -7.85 3.00 16.28
N PRO A 550 -6.54 3.22 16.37
CA PRO A 550 -5.73 3.43 15.20
C PRO A 550 -5.61 2.06 14.52
N THR A 551 -5.21 2.09 13.26
CA THR A 551 -4.81 0.95 12.43
C THR A 551 -3.64 0.13 12.99
N ASP A 552 -3.37 0.16 14.30
CA ASP A 552 -2.22 -0.49 14.94
C ASP A 552 -2.67 -1.68 15.81
N PRO A 553 -1.90 -2.77 15.85
CA PRO A 553 -2.20 -3.92 16.67
C PRO A 553 -1.88 -3.66 18.14
N PHE A 554 -2.56 -4.36 19.03
CA PHE A 554 -2.05 -4.56 20.39
C PHE A 554 -0.75 -5.38 20.31
N VAL A 555 0.38 -4.77 20.64
CA VAL A 555 1.70 -5.42 20.61
C VAL A 555 2.02 -5.99 21.98
N ILE A 556 2.08 -7.32 22.07
CA ILE A 556 2.46 -8.05 23.27
C ILE A 556 3.85 -8.65 23.06
N ASN A 557 4.86 -8.12 23.75
CA ASN A 557 6.22 -8.67 23.75
C ASN A 557 6.43 -9.51 25.03
N LEU A 558 6.85 -10.75 24.86
CA LEU A 558 7.02 -11.71 25.97
C LEU A 558 8.51 -11.90 26.26
N GLN A 559 8.94 -11.40 27.41
CA GLN A 559 10.30 -11.54 27.91
C GLN A 559 10.24 -11.91 29.40
N PRO A 560 10.57 -13.17 29.77
CA PRO A 560 10.98 -14.27 28.90
C PRO A 560 9.84 -14.78 28.00
N ALA A 561 10.20 -15.52 26.95
CA ALA A 561 9.22 -16.18 26.08
C ALA A 561 8.33 -17.14 26.88
N VAL A 562 7.06 -17.27 26.49
CA VAL A 562 6.07 -18.13 27.16
C VAL A 562 5.79 -19.35 26.29
N THR A 563 5.91 -20.54 26.89
CA THR A 563 5.64 -21.80 26.19
C THR A 563 4.13 -22.05 26.10
N GLY A 564 3.61 -22.28 24.89
CA GLY A 564 2.20 -22.59 24.68
C GLY A 564 1.87 -23.12 23.30
N ARG A 565 0.68 -23.75 23.20
CA ARG A 565 0.06 -24.18 21.94
C ARG A 565 -1.15 -23.33 21.60
N TRP A 566 -1.84 -22.81 22.62
CA TRP A 566 -3.07 -22.05 22.49
C TRP A 566 -2.82 -20.59 22.82
N VAL A 567 -3.29 -19.70 21.95
CA VAL A 567 -3.32 -18.24 22.19
C VAL A 567 -4.77 -17.81 22.23
N THR A 568 -5.24 -17.35 23.39
CA THR A 568 -6.64 -16.98 23.61
C THR A 568 -6.77 -15.51 23.94
N VAL A 569 -7.65 -14.80 23.23
CA VAL A 569 -8.08 -13.43 23.53
C VAL A 569 -9.46 -13.50 24.17
N GLN A 570 -9.63 -12.92 25.36
CA GLN A 570 -10.91 -12.90 26.07
C GLN A 570 -11.35 -11.49 26.42
N ASN A 571 -12.64 -11.21 26.27
CA ASN A 571 -13.25 -9.90 26.55
C ASN A 571 -13.98 -9.89 27.91
N PHE A 572 -13.74 -8.84 28.69
CA PHE A 572 -14.27 -8.65 30.05
C PHE A 572 -15.07 -7.34 30.20
N ASN A 573 -15.55 -6.73 29.11
CA ASN A 573 -16.39 -5.55 29.25
C ASN A 573 -17.67 -5.87 30.03
N ALA A 574 -18.03 -5.02 31.00
CA ALA A 574 -19.18 -5.21 31.89
C ALA A 574 -20.56 -5.02 31.21
N TYR A 575 -20.60 -4.78 29.91
CA TYR A 575 -21.84 -4.52 29.16
C TYR A 575 -22.43 -5.83 28.60
N GLN A 576 -23.72 -6.07 28.86
CA GLN A 576 -24.48 -7.25 28.39
C GLN A 576 -24.52 -7.45 26.86
N TYR A 577 -24.08 -6.44 26.08
CA TYR A 577 -23.96 -6.50 24.61
C TYR A 577 -22.52 -6.34 24.13
N ALA A 578 -21.53 -6.67 24.95
CA ALA A 578 -20.15 -6.64 24.51
C ALA A 578 -19.90 -7.66 23.38
N TYR A 579 -18.88 -7.38 22.58
CA TYR A 579 -18.35 -8.28 21.56
C TYR A 579 -16.83 -8.32 21.67
N LEU A 580 -16.20 -9.25 20.97
CA LEU A 580 -14.79 -9.28 20.67
C LEU A 580 -14.69 -9.22 19.15
N TYR A 581 -14.00 -8.21 18.60
CA TYR A 581 -13.85 -8.03 17.15
C TYR A 581 -12.37 -7.98 16.79
N ILE A 582 -11.85 -9.07 16.24
CA ILE A 582 -10.44 -9.17 15.88
C ILE A 582 -10.34 -9.31 14.37
N ALA A 583 -9.56 -8.45 13.73
CA ALA A 583 -9.25 -8.55 12.30
C ALA A 583 -8.21 -9.64 12.04
N GLU A 584 -7.13 -9.65 12.82
CA GLU A 584 -6.01 -10.57 12.62
C GLU A 584 -5.27 -10.81 13.95
N ILE A 585 -4.74 -12.01 14.13
CA ILE A 585 -3.80 -12.35 15.20
C ILE A 585 -2.52 -12.87 14.58
N GLU A 586 -1.41 -12.24 14.93
CA GLU A 586 -0.09 -12.72 14.54
C GLU A 586 0.68 -13.22 15.75
N VAL A 587 1.28 -14.39 15.63
CA VAL A 587 2.03 -15.04 16.72
C VAL A 587 3.44 -15.36 16.24
N TYR A 588 4.45 -14.98 17.02
CA TYR A 588 5.85 -15.19 16.69
C TYR A 588 6.56 -15.87 17.84
N GLY A 589 7.28 -16.95 17.51
CA GLY A 589 7.93 -17.82 18.48
C GLY A 589 8.88 -18.80 17.82
N ASN A 590 9.63 -19.52 18.65
CA ASN A 590 10.51 -20.60 18.23
C ASN A 590 9.93 -21.95 18.65
N THR A 591 10.34 -23.04 17.99
CA THR A 591 9.99 -24.40 18.43
C THR A 591 10.42 -24.61 19.88
N SER A 592 9.49 -25.06 20.74
CA SER A 592 9.83 -25.25 22.15
C SER A 592 10.82 -26.41 22.34
N ARG A 593 11.81 -26.23 23.21
CA ARG A 593 12.82 -27.25 23.55
C ARG A 593 12.46 -28.08 24.79
N ARG A 594 11.32 -27.80 25.43
CA ARG A 594 10.86 -28.55 26.60
C ARG A 594 9.67 -29.43 26.18
N PRO A 595 9.67 -30.72 26.57
CA PRO A 595 8.62 -31.67 26.20
C PRO A 595 7.27 -31.34 26.81
#